data_AF-A0A6B3GBD8-F1
#
_entry.id   AF-A0A6B3GBD8-F1
#
_cell.length_a   1.000
_cell.length_b   1.000
_cell.length_c   1.000
_cell.angle_alpha   90.00
_cell.angle_beta   90.00
_cell.angle_gamma   90.00
#
_symmetry.space_group_name_H-M   'P 1'
#
loop_
_entity.id
_entity.type
_entity.pdbx_description
1 polymer ?
#
loop_
_entity_poly.entity_id
_entity_poly.type
_entity_poly.pdbx_seq_one_letter_code
_entity_poly.pdbx_strand_id
1 'polypeptide(L)'
;MVEHEDHAMTVGSVIDRLPHLKRLWQLDAGAVDELLGAGVDIDDEVVQRHRRAVTPDSVATVIYTSGTTGRPKGCVITHASFMFESDTMVGRWEPVFHSKPGDEAAT
;
A
#
# COMPACT_ATOMS: atom_id res chain seq x y z
N MET A 1 -6.58 6.56 -3.28
CA MET A 1 -6.78 6.80 -1.85
C MET A 1 -5.77 7.85 -1.44
N VAL A 2 -6.18 8.79 -0.61
CA VAL A 2 -5.34 9.84 -0.03
C VAL A 2 -5.65 9.92 1.45
N GLU A 3 -4.76 10.51 2.23
CA GLU A 3 -4.93 10.65 3.67
C GLU A 3 -5.69 11.94 4.00
N HIS A 4 -5.07 13.08 3.69
CA HIS A 4 -5.54 14.42 4.05
C HIS A 4 -6.14 15.20 2.85
N GLU A 5 -6.76 16.36 3.15
CA GLU A 5 -7.45 17.21 2.17
C GLU A 5 -6.51 17.79 1.11
N ASP A 6 -5.30 18.22 1.48
CA ASP A 6 -4.31 18.77 0.53
C ASP A 6 -3.97 17.77 -0.58
N HIS A 7 -3.88 16.49 -0.24
CA HIS A 7 -3.66 15.41 -1.21
C HIS A 7 -4.89 15.21 -2.11
N ALA A 8 -6.10 15.34 -1.56
CA ALA A 8 -7.32 15.27 -2.34
C ALA A 8 -7.43 16.43 -3.34
N MET A 9 -7.13 17.66 -2.90
CA MET A 9 -7.08 18.85 -3.77
C MET A 9 -6.03 18.70 -4.88
N THR A 10 -4.87 18.12 -4.56
CA THR A 10 -3.82 17.84 -5.56
C THR A 10 -4.35 16.91 -6.66
N VAL A 11 -5.05 15.82 -6.30
CA VAL A 11 -5.70 14.93 -7.29
C VAL A 11 -6.80 15.67 -8.05
N GLY A 12 -7.61 16.47 -7.35
CA GLY A 12 -8.67 17.29 -7.95
C GLY A 12 -8.16 18.23 -9.05
N SER A 13 -6.99 18.85 -8.86
CA SER A 13 -6.37 19.75 -9.84
C SER A 13 -6.05 19.08 -11.19
N VAL A 14 -6.03 17.74 -11.24
CA VAL A 14 -5.68 16.96 -12.43
C VAL A 14 -6.77 15.97 -12.84
N ILE A 15 -7.95 16.01 -12.23
CA ILE A 15 -8.98 14.96 -12.36
C ILE A 15 -9.45 14.75 -13.81
N ASP A 16 -9.53 15.82 -14.61
CA ASP A 16 -9.91 15.77 -16.03
C ASP A 16 -8.90 14.98 -16.89
N ARG A 17 -7.68 14.78 -16.39
CA ARG A 17 -6.62 14.01 -17.05
C ARG A 17 -6.56 12.55 -16.57
N LEU A 18 -7.48 12.12 -15.71
CA LEU A 18 -7.50 10.80 -15.10
C LEU A 18 -8.78 10.00 -15.50
N PRO A 19 -8.93 9.62 -16.78
CA PRO A 19 -10.16 8.97 -17.28
C PRO A 19 -10.46 7.61 -16.64
N HIS A 20 -9.48 7.00 -15.97
CA HIS A 20 -9.65 5.73 -15.26
C HIS A 20 -9.92 5.90 -13.76
N LEU A 21 -9.80 7.12 -13.21
CA LEU A 21 -10.07 7.37 -11.81
C LEU A 21 -11.59 7.42 -11.59
N LYS A 22 -12.14 6.35 -11.01
CA LYS A 22 -13.59 6.23 -10.73
C LYS A 22 -13.99 6.78 -9.37
N ARG A 23 -13.08 6.75 -8.39
CA ARG A 23 -13.35 7.16 -7.01
C ARG A 23 -12.07 7.58 -6.31
N LEU A 24 -12.16 8.63 -5.52
CA LEU A 24 -11.10 9.10 -4.63
C LEU A 24 -11.56 8.91 -3.18
N TRP A 25 -10.91 7.98 -2.48
CA TRP A 25 -11.13 7.77 -1.04
C TRP A 25 -10.17 8.64 -0.23
N GLN A 26 -10.68 9.41 0.73
CA GLN A 26 -9.89 10.21 1.67
C GLN A 26 -10.06 9.70 3.10
N LEU A 27 -8.97 9.22 3.71
CA LEU A 27 -9.03 8.55 5.02
C LEU A 27 -9.59 9.45 6.12
N ASP A 28 -9.11 10.70 6.19
CA ASP A 28 -9.53 11.64 7.25
C ASP A 28 -10.92 12.23 7.04
N ALA A 29 -11.56 11.92 5.91
CA ALA A 29 -12.93 12.32 5.60
C ALA A 29 -13.92 11.16 5.73
N GLY A 30 -13.60 10.15 6.56
CA GLY A 30 -14.52 9.04 6.85
C GLY A 30 -14.62 7.99 5.74
N ALA A 31 -13.63 7.88 4.85
CA ALA A 31 -13.66 6.89 3.77
C ALA A 31 -13.80 5.44 4.27
N VAL A 32 -13.30 5.13 5.47
CA VAL A 32 -13.43 3.79 6.06
C VAL A 32 -14.88 3.49 6.41
N ASP A 33 -15.58 4.43 7.05
CA ASP A 33 -16.99 4.27 7.42
C ASP A 33 -17.89 4.19 6.18
N GLU A 34 -17.60 5.00 5.15
CA GLU A 34 -18.29 4.91 3.86
C GLU A 34 -18.07 3.54 3.19
N LEU A 35 -16.83 3.03 3.21
CA LEU A 35 -16.50 1.72 2.64
C LEU A 35 -17.19 0.59 3.41
N LEU A 36 -17.23 0.67 4.74
CA LEU A 36 -17.94 -0.29 5.59
C LEU A 36 -19.44 -0.28 5.28
N GLY A 37 -20.07 0.90 5.20
CA GLY A 37 -21.47 1.04 4.85
C GLY A 37 -21.78 0.48 3.45
N ALA A 38 -20.92 0.76 2.47
CA ALA A 38 -21.05 0.22 1.12
C ALA A 38 -20.88 -1.31 1.04
N GLY A 39 -20.20 -1.90 2.03
CA GLY A 39 -19.94 -3.33 2.11
C GLY A 39 -20.98 -4.13 2.89
N VAL A 40 -21.97 -3.50 3.54
CA VAL A 40 -22.84 -4.15 4.54
C VAL A 40 -23.63 -5.34 3.97
N ASP A 41 -24.02 -5.25 2.70
CA ASP A 41 -24.80 -6.29 2.00
C ASP A 41 -23.91 -7.23 1.17
N ILE A 42 -22.58 -7.09 1.25
CA ILE A 42 -21.64 -7.94 0.53
C ILE A 42 -21.30 -9.15 1.40
N ASP A 43 -21.60 -10.35 0.90
CA ASP A 43 -21.27 -11.60 1.56
C ASP A 43 -19.75 -11.76 1.74
N ASP A 44 -19.33 -12.20 2.93
CA ASP A 44 -17.91 -12.48 3.24
C ASP A 44 -17.26 -13.43 2.24
N GLU A 45 -18.01 -14.41 1.72
CA GLU A 45 -17.50 -15.35 0.71
C GLU A 45 -17.04 -14.62 -0.56
N VAL A 46 -17.75 -13.57 -0.97
CA VAL A 46 -17.36 -12.73 -2.12
C VAL A 46 -16.02 -12.06 -1.83
N VAL A 47 -15.87 -11.47 -0.64
CA VAL A 47 -14.61 -10.83 -0.23
C VAL A 47 -13.46 -11.84 -0.21
N GLN A 48 -13.68 -13.01 0.38
CA GLN A 48 -12.66 -14.05 0.47
C GLN A 48 -12.29 -14.63 -0.90
N ARG A 49 -13.27 -14.79 -1.80
CA ARG A 49 -13.01 -15.20 -3.19
C ARG A 49 -12.12 -14.19 -3.91
N HIS A 50 -12.39 -12.89 -3.77
CA HIS A 50 -11.55 -11.86 -4.38
C HIS A 50 -10.13 -11.82 -3.78
N ARG A 51 -9.99 -11.98 -2.46
CA ARG A 51 -8.68 -12.09 -1.81
C ARG A 51 -7.87 -13.28 -2.33
N ARG A 52 -8.50 -14.45 -2.49
CA ARG A 52 -7.84 -15.66 -3.03
C ARG A 52 -7.47 -15.57 -4.51
N ALA A 53 -8.14 -14.71 -5.28
CA ALA A 53 -7.82 -14.50 -6.69
C ALA A 53 -6.54 -13.68 -6.92
N VAL A 54 -6.03 -13.00 -5.89
CA VAL A 54 -4.76 -12.26 -5.96
C VAL A 54 -3.62 -13.27 -6.03
N THR A 55 -2.80 -13.16 -7.08
CA THR A 55 -1.64 -14.02 -7.30
C THR A 55 -0.35 -13.31 -6.90
N PRO A 56 0.77 -14.04 -6.71
CA PRO A 56 2.07 -13.41 -6.45
C PRO A 56 2.51 -12.42 -7.55
N ASP A 57 2.09 -12.65 -8.80
CA ASP A 57 2.39 -11.75 -9.94
C ASP A 57 1.47 -10.52 -10.01
N SER A 58 0.42 -10.47 -9.19
CA SER A 58 -0.47 -9.31 -9.11
C SER A 58 0.29 -8.10 -8.57
N VAL A 59 0.02 -6.92 -9.14
CA VAL A 59 0.60 -5.65 -8.67
C VAL A 59 0.10 -5.35 -7.26
N ALA A 60 1.02 -5.18 -6.31
CA ALA A 60 0.73 -4.79 -4.94
C ALA A 60 0.78 -3.26 -4.76
N THR A 61 1.80 -2.60 -5.33
CA THR A 61 1.94 -1.14 -5.24
C THR A 61 2.76 -0.57 -6.40
N VAL A 62 2.63 0.73 -6.63
CA VAL A 62 3.48 1.50 -7.54
C VAL A 62 4.09 2.67 -6.78
N ILE A 63 5.42 2.70 -6.69
CA ILE A 63 6.15 3.74 -5.96
C ILE A 63 6.80 4.70 -6.95
N TYR A 64 6.63 6.00 -6.73
CA TYR A 64 7.36 7.05 -7.43
C TYR A 64 8.44 7.60 -6.50
N THR A 65 9.65 7.72 -7.01
CA THR A 65 10.73 8.41 -6.31
C THR A 65 10.94 9.78 -6.92
N SER A 66 11.52 10.71 -6.16
CA SER A 66 11.83 12.09 -6.58
C SER A 66 12.87 12.19 -7.71
N GLY A 67 13.19 11.08 -8.40
CA GLY A 67 14.34 10.88 -9.27
C GLY A 67 14.75 12.12 -10.05
N THR A 68 16.06 12.38 -10.08
CA THR A 68 16.64 13.65 -10.52
C THR A 68 16.63 13.89 -12.03
N THR A 69 16.00 13.02 -12.83
CA THR A 69 16.01 13.11 -14.30
C THR A 69 14.65 12.82 -14.92
N GLY A 70 14.15 13.77 -15.71
CA GLY A 70 13.00 13.59 -16.60
C GLY A 70 11.64 13.38 -15.90
N ARG A 71 10.69 12.78 -16.62
CA ARG A 71 9.37 12.46 -16.10
C ARG A 71 9.48 11.26 -15.12
N PRO A 72 8.97 11.38 -13.88
CA PRO A 72 9.01 10.27 -12.91
C PRO A 72 8.36 9.02 -13.48
N LYS A 73 9.03 7.87 -13.29
CA LYS A 73 8.52 6.55 -13.66
C LYS A 73 7.96 5.88 -12.41
N GLY A 74 6.86 5.15 -12.57
CA GLY A 74 6.30 4.32 -11.51
C GLY A 74 7.07 3.01 -11.41
N CYS A 75 7.61 2.71 -10.23
CA CYS A 75 8.19 1.41 -9.91
C CYS A 75 7.06 0.45 -9.54
N VAL A 76 6.72 -0.48 -10.42
CA VAL A 76 5.66 -1.47 -10.20
C VAL A 76 6.21 -2.61 -9.35
N ILE A 77 5.61 -2.83 -8.18
CA ILE A 77 5.98 -3.89 -7.23
C ILE A 77 4.83 -4.89 -7.15
N THR A 78 5.13 -6.16 -7.44
CA THR A 78 4.18 -7.27 -7.28
C THR A 78 4.19 -7.79 -5.84
N HIS A 79 3.17 -8.58 -5.49
CA HIS A 79 3.13 -9.27 -4.19
C HIS A 79 4.36 -10.16 -3.97
N ALA A 80 4.81 -10.90 -5.00
CA ALA A 80 5.99 -11.75 -4.93
C ALA A 80 7.27 -10.96 -4.62
N SER A 81 7.49 -9.85 -5.34
CA SER A 81 8.68 -9.01 -5.13
C SER A 81 8.70 -8.39 -3.74
N PHE A 82 7.54 -7.96 -3.24
CA PHE A 82 7.41 -7.40 -1.90
C PHE A 82 7.70 -8.47 -0.83
N MET A 83 7.08 -9.64 -0.95
CA MET A 83 7.28 -10.75 -0.01
C MET A 83 8.72 -11.25 0.01
N PHE A 84 9.38 -11.36 -1.15
CA PHE A 84 10.77 -11.78 -1.22
C PHE A 84 11.70 -10.85 -0.44
N GLU A 85 11.49 -9.53 -0.55
CA GLU A 85 12.25 -8.54 0.19
C GLU A 85 11.98 -8.66 1.70
N SER A 86 10.71 -8.72 2.08
CA SER A 86 10.30 -8.85 3.49
C SER A 86 10.86 -10.13 4.13
N ASP A 87 10.78 -11.27 3.46
CA ASP A 87 11.31 -12.55 3.93
C ASP A 87 12.84 -12.51 4.06
N THR A 88 13.52 -11.86 3.09
CA THR A 88 14.97 -11.69 3.14
C THR A 88 15.39 -10.81 4.32
N MET A 89 14.66 -9.72 4.57
CA MET A 89 14.89 -8.87 5.74
C MET A 89 14.66 -9.64 7.03
N VAL A 90 13.49 -10.24 7.21
CA VAL A 90 13.14 -10.98 8.44
C VAL A 90 14.14 -12.12 8.69
N GLY A 91 14.44 -12.93 7.67
CA GLY A 91 15.33 -14.08 7.80
C GLY A 91 16.80 -13.72 8.08
N ARG A 92 17.29 -12.57 7.60
CA ARG A 92 18.68 -12.15 7.82
C ARG A 92 18.88 -11.26 9.05
N TRP A 93 17.84 -10.58 9.49
CA TRP A 93 17.90 -9.65 10.63
C TRP A 93 17.54 -10.30 11.96
N GLU A 94 17.10 -11.57 11.98
CA GLU A 94 16.86 -12.33 13.22
C GLU A 94 18.01 -12.20 14.24
N PRO A 95 19.31 -12.29 13.86
CA PRO A 95 20.41 -12.12 14.81
C PRO A 95 20.60 -10.70 15.35
N VAL A 96 20.00 -9.69 14.71
CA VAL A 96 20.06 -8.27 15.13
C VAL A 96 19.00 -7.97 16.18
N PHE A 97 17.87 -8.69 16.17
CA PHE A 97 16.77 -8.50 17.11
C PHE A 97 16.88 -9.39 18.36
N HIS A 98 17.89 -10.26 18.45
CA HIS A 98 18.22 -11.03 19.64
C HIS A 98 19.49 -10.49 20.30
N SER A 99 19.36 -10.03 21.56
CA SER A 99 20.50 -9.65 22.39
C SER A 99 21.39 -10.86 22.64
N LYS A 100 22.71 -10.70 22.49
CA LYS A 100 23.66 -11.75 22.87
C LYS A 100 23.77 -11.78 24.41
N PRO A 101 24.10 -12.94 25.00
CA PRO A 101 24.41 -13.00 26.43
C PRO A 101 25.56 -12.02 26.75
N GLY A 102 25.26 -10.98 27.53
CA GLY A 102 26.22 -9.94 27.91
C GLY A 102 26.07 -8.59 27.20
N ASP A 103 25.09 -8.40 26.30
CA ASP A 103 24.81 -7.08 25.74
C ASP A 103 24.18 -6.16 26.81
N GLU A 104 24.82 -5.02 27.11
CA GLU A 104 24.19 -3.93 27.87
C GLU A 104 23.17 -3.21 26.97
N ALA A 105 21.97 -2.97 27.49
CA ALA A 105 20.95 -2.22 26.77
C ALA A 105 21.48 -0.80 26.47
N ALA A 106 21.40 -0.38 25.20
CA ALA A 106 21.77 0.97 24.82
C ALA A 106 20.89 1.97 25.59
N THR A 107 21.55 2.89 26.32
CA THR A 107 20.89 3.95 27.10
C THR A 107 20.42 5.08 26.22
#